data_AF-A0A4Y5Z6E2-F1
#
_entry.id   AF-A0A4Y5Z6E2-F1
#
_cell.length_a   1.000
_cell.length_b   1.000
_cell.length_c   1.000
_cell.angle_alpha   90.00
_cell.angle_beta   90.00
_cell.angle_gamma   90.00
#
_symmetry.space_group_name_H-M   'P 1'
#
loop_
_entity.id
_entity.type
_entity.pdbx_description
1 polymer ?
#
loop_
_entity_poly.entity_id
_entity_poly.type
_entity_poly.pdbx_seq_one_letter_code
_entity_poly.pdbx_strand_id
1 'polypeptide(L)'
;MRSQLSAARVMLGDAIVDEDDLIGHLQYPGLVRRLEDEVRAVEASSNGRGELILDFAAGALHGTFGVDLSMANRALDSFKRLIAKQVSALAQDRASRRTKTYFNAPASLVVTSSPRGFILREAPLNEAHPPSGVPTAIRRLIEIIGTLVDSSMVGPDLARTVDKRVLKELTVFFGILDDAKASFWLMDDGGEVSAHAEAVRQGRNRLVEYGEFSLGGSASQQHHRVHRQGQRAQHHP
;
A
#
# COMPACT_ATOMS: atom_id res chain seq x y z
N MET A 1 -1.68 -22.20 -3.63
CA MET A 1 -1.75 -22.53 -2.19
C MET A 1 -2.88 -21.80 -1.46
N ARG A 2 -2.91 -20.46 -1.33
CA ARG A 2 -4.01 -19.75 -0.64
C ARG A 2 -5.42 -20.03 -1.21
N SER A 3 -5.54 -20.06 -2.54
CA SER A 3 -6.78 -20.46 -3.22
C SER A 3 -7.18 -21.93 -2.93
N GLN A 4 -6.21 -22.85 -2.82
CA GLN A 4 -6.46 -24.26 -2.49
C GLN A 4 -6.88 -24.43 -1.02
N LEU A 5 -6.28 -23.67 -0.10
CA LEU A 5 -6.69 -23.62 1.31
C LEU A 5 -8.12 -23.07 1.45
N SER A 6 -8.46 -22.02 0.70
CA SER A 6 -9.83 -21.48 0.67
C SER A 6 -10.84 -22.54 0.20
N ALA A 7 -10.54 -23.26 -0.88
CA ALA A 7 -11.40 -24.32 -1.39
C ALA A 7 -11.56 -25.48 -0.38
N ALA A 8 -10.47 -25.90 0.26
CA ALA A 8 -10.49 -26.96 1.28
C ALA A 8 -11.30 -26.58 2.53
N ARG A 9 -11.30 -25.29 2.91
CA ARG A 9 -12.14 -24.80 4.02
C ARG A 9 -13.62 -24.79 3.69
N VAL A 10 -13.99 -24.49 2.45
CA VAL A 10 -15.37 -24.60 1.98
C VAL A 10 -15.83 -26.04 2.02
N MET A 11 -15.02 -26.97 1.48
CA MET A 11 -15.34 -28.41 1.50
C MET A 11 -15.42 -28.98 2.92
N LEU A 12 -14.58 -28.51 3.85
CA LEU A 12 -14.70 -28.86 5.27
C LEU A 12 -15.99 -28.32 5.89
N GLY A 13 -16.38 -27.09 5.55
CA GLY A 13 -17.64 -26.50 5.99
C GLY A 13 -18.85 -27.30 5.52
N ASP A 14 -18.86 -27.72 4.26
CA ASP A 14 -19.92 -28.53 3.68
C ASP A 14 -19.98 -29.93 4.33
N ALA A 15 -18.83 -30.56 4.54
CA ALA A 15 -18.75 -31.86 5.23
C ALA A 15 -19.18 -31.78 6.71
N ILE A 16 -18.95 -30.66 7.40
CA ILE A 16 -19.41 -30.47 8.79
C ILE A 16 -20.95 -30.38 8.86
N VAL A 17 -21.59 -29.84 7.83
CA VAL A 17 -23.05 -29.67 7.76
C VAL A 17 -23.75 -30.97 7.36
N ASP A 18 -23.08 -31.83 6.60
CA ASP A 18 -23.58 -33.15 6.22
C ASP A 18 -23.10 -34.24 7.21
N GLU A 19 -23.97 -34.62 8.15
CA GLU A 19 -23.66 -35.61 9.18
C GLU A 19 -23.37 -37.02 8.60
N ASP A 20 -23.77 -37.29 7.36
CA ASP A 20 -23.56 -38.58 6.69
C ASP A 20 -22.23 -38.65 5.89
N ASP A 21 -21.51 -37.53 5.69
CA ASP A 21 -20.22 -37.51 4.98
C ASP A 21 -19.03 -37.89 5.88
N LEU A 22 -19.03 -39.13 6.36
CA LEU A 22 -17.96 -39.69 7.20
C LEU A 22 -16.56 -39.57 6.57
N ILE A 23 -16.47 -39.58 5.23
CA ILE A 23 -15.19 -39.46 4.52
C ILE A 23 -14.71 -38.01 4.57
N GLY A 24 -15.59 -37.05 4.33
CA GLY A 24 -15.30 -35.62 4.44
C GLY A 24 -14.84 -35.22 5.86
N HIS A 25 -15.51 -35.72 6.90
CA HIS A 25 -15.13 -35.51 8.31
C HIS A 25 -13.71 -35.98 8.64
N LEU A 26 -13.24 -37.05 8.01
CA LEU A 26 -11.91 -37.62 8.26
C LEU A 26 -10.81 -37.00 7.39
N GLN A 27 -11.13 -36.61 6.15
CA GLN A 27 -10.12 -36.19 5.17
C GLN A 27 -9.88 -34.68 5.16
N TYR A 28 -10.92 -33.86 5.23
CA TYR A 28 -10.78 -32.41 5.08
C TYR A 28 -10.05 -31.72 6.23
N PRO A 29 -10.18 -32.12 7.52
CA PRO A 29 -9.40 -31.49 8.59
C PRO A 29 -7.89 -31.67 8.41
N GLY A 30 -7.47 -32.87 7.99
CA GLY A 30 -6.06 -33.18 7.71
C GLY A 30 -5.52 -32.41 6.50
N LEU A 31 -6.33 -32.29 5.44
CA LEU A 31 -5.99 -31.52 4.25
C LEU A 31 -5.88 -30.02 4.53
N VAL A 32 -6.84 -29.45 5.27
CA VAL A 32 -6.82 -28.04 5.69
C VAL A 32 -5.57 -27.77 6.53
N ARG A 33 -5.31 -28.60 7.55
CA ARG A 33 -4.14 -28.42 8.42
C ARG A 33 -2.82 -28.53 7.64
N ARG A 34 -2.71 -29.50 6.73
CA ARG A 34 -1.53 -29.64 5.86
C ARG A 34 -1.33 -28.41 4.97
N LEU A 35 -2.39 -27.91 4.33
CA LEU A 35 -2.32 -26.71 3.49
C LEU A 35 -2.01 -25.46 4.31
N GLU A 36 -2.49 -25.36 5.55
CA GLU A 36 -2.12 -24.30 6.49
C GLU A 36 -0.65 -24.38 6.91
N ASP A 37 -0.12 -25.58 7.12
CA ASP A 37 1.28 -25.79 7.46
C ASP A 37 2.20 -25.54 6.25
N GLU A 38 1.78 -25.90 5.04
CA GLU A 38 2.50 -25.58 3.79
C GLU A 38 2.48 -24.06 3.50
N VAL A 39 1.33 -23.39 3.68
CA VAL A 39 1.24 -21.93 3.58
C VAL A 39 2.13 -21.28 4.64
N ARG A 40 2.08 -21.73 5.90
CA ARG A 40 2.95 -21.22 6.96
C ARG A 40 4.43 -21.50 6.71
N ALA A 41 4.78 -22.65 6.15
CA ALA A 41 6.17 -22.97 5.81
C ALA A 41 6.70 -22.06 4.69
N VAL A 42 5.88 -21.80 3.66
CA VAL A 42 6.20 -20.85 2.60
C VAL A 42 6.31 -19.43 3.15
N GLU A 43 5.36 -19.01 3.99
CA GLU A 43 5.38 -17.70 4.67
C GLU A 43 6.52 -17.56 5.69
N ALA A 44 6.99 -18.66 6.29
CA ALA A 44 8.14 -18.67 7.20
C ALA A 44 9.48 -18.73 6.44
N SER A 45 9.48 -19.25 5.21
CA SER A 45 10.65 -19.23 4.31
C SER A 45 10.77 -17.93 3.51
N SER A 46 9.68 -17.17 3.38
CA SER A 46 9.72 -15.72 3.16
C SER A 46 10.44 -15.12 4.36
N ASN A 47 11.67 -14.64 4.16
CA ASN A 47 12.60 -14.27 5.23
C ASN A 47 12.18 -13.05 6.07
N GLY A 48 10.90 -12.65 6.07
CA GLY A 48 10.40 -11.42 6.70
C GLY A 48 11.03 -10.14 6.14
N ARG A 49 11.82 -10.26 5.06
CA ARG A 49 12.48 -9.16 4.36
C ARG A 49 11.50 -8.55 3.40
N GLY A 50 11.48 -7.23 3.32
CA GLY A 50 10.59 -6.54 2.37
C GLY A 50 11.02 -6.86 0.95
N GLU A 51 10.21 -7.64 0.23
CA GLU A 51 10.37 -7.89 -1.19
C GLU A 51 9.14 -7.37 -1.94
N LEU A 52 9.36 -6.66 -3.04
CA LEU A 52 8.31 -6.12 -3.88
C LEU A 52 8.68 -6.31 -5.34
N ILE A 53 7.73 -6.82 -6.11
CA ILE A 53 7.77 -6.84 -7.56
C ILE A 53 7.03 -5.60 -8.05
N LEU A 54 7.68 -4.81 -8.91
CA LEU A 54 7.13 -3.65 -9.60
C LEU A 54 7.29 -3.88 -11.10
N ASP A 55 6.21 -4.31 -11.74
CA ASP A 55 6.16 -4.55 -13.17
C ASP A 55 5.34 -3.46 -13.88
N PHE A 56 5.68 -3.22 -15.15
CA PHE A 56 5.03 -2.23 -16.00
C PHE A 56 4.56 -2.86 -17.31
N ALA A 57 3.50 -2.30 -17.87
CA ALA A 57 3.08 -2.55 -19.24
C ALA A 57 2.69 -1.21 -19.89
N ALA A 58 3.40 -0.78 -20.92
CA ALA A 58 3.09 0.49 -21.59
C ALA A 58 1.95 0.33 -22.60
N GLY A 59 1.08 1.34 -22.70
CA GLY A 59 0.03 1.41 -23.72
C GLY A 59 0.52 1.70 -25.14
N ALA A 60 1.80 2.01 -25.34
CA ALA A 60 2.42 2.19 -26.67
C ALA A 60 3.87 1.66 -26.66
N LEU A 61 4.15 0.73 -27.58
CA LEU A 61 5.36 -0.09 -27.68
C LEU A 61 6.60 0.73 -28.07
N HIS A 62 7.56 0.93 -27.15
CA HIS A 62 8.92 1.33 -27.52
C HIS A 62 9.95 0.62 -26.63
N GLY A 63 10.64 -0.39 -27.18
CA GLY A 63 11.72 -1.14 -26.54
C GLY A 63 11.57 -2.67 -26.64
N THR A 64 12.67 -3.40 -26.45
CA THR A 64 12.82 -4.86 -26.65
C THR A 64 11.86 -5.74 -25.84
N PHE A 65 11.21 -5.18 -24.81
CA PHE A 65 10.24 -5.87 -23.93
C PHE A 65 8.90 -5.11 -23.76
N GLY A 66 8.64 -4.05 -24.55
CA GLY A 66 7.38 -3.31 -24.49
C GLY A 66 7.23 -2.33 -23.32
N VAL A 67 8.32 -1.95 -22.65
CA VAL A 67 8.35 -0.96 -21.56
C VAL A 67 9.38 0.14 -21.87
N ASP A 68 8.98 1.40 -21.76
CA ASP A 68 9.91 2.54 -21.82
C ASP A 68 10.84 2.52 -20.59
N LEU A 69 12.12 2.23 -20.82
CA LEU A 69 13.13 2.11 -19.77
C LEU A 69 13.37 3.42 -19.02
N SER A 70 13.22 4.57 -19.68
CA SER A 70 13.36 5.88 -19.04
C SER A 70 12.20 6.12 -18.08
N MET A 71 10.98 5.77 -18.49
CA MET A 71 9.82 5.80 -17.59
C MET A 71 9.99 4.83 -16.43
N ALA A 72 10.37 3.58 -16.70
CA ALA A 72 10.50 2.53 -15.68
C ALA A 72 11.52 2.91 -14.59
N ASN A 73 12.67 3.47 -14.97
CA ASN A 73 13.67 3.96 -14.01
C ASN A 73 13.16 5.14 -13.17
N ARG A 74 12.48 6.12 -13.79
CA ARG A 74 11.89 7.25 -13.05
C ARG A 74 10.81 6.79 -12.07
N ALA A 75 9.97 5.84 -12.49
CA ALA A 75 8.93 5.25 -11.66
C ALA A 75 9.54 4.46 -10.49
N LEU A 76 10.57 3.64 -10.74
CA LEU A 76 11.34 2.95 -9.71
C LEU A 76 11.93 3.92 -8.68
N ASP A 77 12.56 5.00 -9.13
CA ASP A 77 13.17 5.99 -8.23
C ASP A 77 12.12 6.70 -7.38
N SER A 78 10.95 7.01 -7.96
CA SER A 78 9.82 7.54 -7.20
C SER A 78 9.28 6.52 -6.20
N PHE A 79 9.22 5.24 -6.57
CA PHE A 79 8.77 4.19 -5.66
C PHE A 79 9.74 3.95 -4.49
N LYS A 80 11.05 3.99 -4.72
CA LYS A 80 12.05 3.96 -3.63
C LYS A 80 11.86 5.12 -2.66
N ARG A 81 11.57 6.32 -3.17
CA ARG A 81 11.25 7.49 -2.33
C ARG A 81 9.93 7.31 -1.56
N LEU A 82 8.92 6.67 -2.16
CA LEU A 82 7.69 6.29 -1.45
C LEU A 82 7.98 5.40 -0.26
N ILE A 83 8.75 4.33 -0.46
CA ILE A 83 9.14 3.41 0.63
C ILE A 83 9.85 4.19 1.74
N ALA A 84 10.87 4.99 1.40
CA ALA A 84 11.63 5.76 2.39
C ALA A 84 10.75 6.74 3.19
N LYS A 85 9.82 7.43 2.52
CA LYS A 85 8.86 8.35 3.16
C LYS A 85 7.88 7.61 4.04
N GLN A 86 7.37 6.46 3.60
CA GLN A 86 6.43 5.65 4.37
C GLN A 86 7.08 5.02 5.61
N VAL A 87 8.32 4.52 5.50
CA VAL A 87 9.10 4.08 6.66
C VAL A 87 9.25 5.20 7.68
N SER A 88 9.56 6.42 7.20
CA SER A 88 9.70 7.61 8.06
C SER A 88 8.38 8.00 8.73
N ALA A 89 7.26 7.94 8.01
CA ALA A 89 5.93 8.23 8.55
C ALA A 89 5.53 7.23 9.65
N LEU A 90 5.75 5.93 9.41
CA LEU A 90 5.49 4.88 10.40
C LEU A 90 6.34 5.05 11.67
N ALA A 91 7.58 5.53 11.54
CA ALA A 91 8.44 5.83 12.67
C ALA A 91 7.91 7.02 13.50
N GLN A 92 7.41 8.07 12.84
CA GLN A 92 6.83 9.25 13.51
C GLN A 92 5.54 8.94 14.27
N ASP A 93 4.64 8.15 13.68
CA ASP A 93 3.38 7.74 14.33
C ASP A 93 3.65 6.94 15.63
N ARG A 94 4.67 6.09 15.63
CA ARG A 94 5.07 5.29 16.80
C ARG A 94 5.77 6.12 17.87
N ALA A 95 6.61 7.09 17.48
CA ALA A 95 7.23 8.02 18.42
C ALA A 95 6.18 8.86 19.17
N SER A 96 5.08 9.23 18.50
CA SER A 96 3.94 9.90 19.15
C SER A 96 3.17 8.99 20.12
N ARG A 97 3.30 7.66 20.01
CA ARG A 97 2.68 6.64 20.86
C ARG A 97 3.70 5.96 21.78
N ARG A 98 4.46 6.76 22.54
CA ARG A 98 5.14 6.40 23.82
C ARG A 98 6.01 5.13 23.87
N THR A 99 6.45 4.57 22.74
CA THR A 99 7.44 3.49 22.70
C THR A 99 8.58 3.84 21.75
N LYS A 100 9.80 3.83 22.29
CA LYS A 100 11.03 4.24 21.63
C LYS A 100 11.54 3.13 20.71
N THR A 101 10.79 2.80 19.67
CA THR A 101 11.26 1.87 18.64
C THR A 101 12.04 2.68 17.60
N TYR A 102 13.37 2.57 17.66
CA TYR A 102 14.27 3.21 16.71
C TYR A 102 14.26 2.47 15.37
N PHE A 103 13.60 3.02 14.36
CA PHE A 103 13.87 2.67 12.96
C PHE A 103 15.11 3.45 12.52
N ASN A 104 16.28 2.97 12.92
CA ASN A 104 17.56 3.60 12.55
C ASN A 104 18.20 2.84 11.40
N ALA A 105 17.84 3.24 10.18
CA ALA A 105 18.66 3.26 8.96
C ALA A 105 17.70 3.38 7.77
N PRO A 106 18.05 4.12 6.69
CA PRO A 106 17.46 3.82 5.41
C PRO A 106 17.88 2.39 5.06
N ALA A 107 16.94 1.45 5.17
CA ALA A 107 17.17 0.10 4.71
C ALA A 107 17.60 0.18 3.24
N SER A 108 18.79 -0.35 2.94
CA SER A 108 19.29 -0.38 1.58
C SER A 108 18.42 -1.33 0.77
N LEU A 109 17.88 -0.88 -0.35
CA LEU A 109 17.09 -1.72 -1.25
C LEU A 109 18.01 -2.22 -2.36
N VAL A 110 18.16 -3.53 -2.46
CA VAL A 110 18.76 -4.21 -3.60
C VAL A 110 17.72 -4.23 -4.71
N VAL A 111 18.08 -3.73 -5.89
CA VAL A 111 17.21 -3.77 -7.07
C VAL A 111 17.74 -4.76 -8.07
N THR A 112 16.87 -5.66 -8.51
CA THR A 112 17.13 -6.59 -9.61
C THR A 112 16.18 -6.25 -10.75
N SER A 113 16.67 -6.16 -11.98
CA SER A 113 15.81 -5.99 -13.15
C SER A 113 15.05 -7.28 -13.46
N SER A 114 13.76 -7.14 -13.81
CA SER A 114 12.93 -8.19 -14.40
C SER A 114 12.65 -7.84 -15.87
N PRO A 115 12.18 -8.79 -16.70
CA PRO A 115 11.82 -8.50 -18.09
C PRO A 115 10.77 -7.39 -18.27
N ARG A 116 9.94 -7.14 -17.24
CA ARG A 116 8.83 -6.17 -17.28
C ARG A 116 8.96 -5.05 -16.25
N GLY A 117 10.04 -5.03 -15.47
CA GLY A 117 10.17 -4.09 -14.36
C GLY A 117 11.32 -4.43 -13.41
N PHE A 118 11.04 -4.42 -12.11
CA PHE A 118 12.04 -4.51 -11.06
C PHE A 118 11.56 -5.33 -9.86
N ILE A 119 12.49 -6.05 -9.24
CA ILE A 119 12.32 -6.66 -7.94
C ILE A 119 13.14 -5.83 -6.95
N LEU A 120 12.47 -5.25 -5.96
CA LEU A 120 13.07 -4.52 -4.87
C LEU A 120 13.11 -5.44 -3.66
N ARG A 121 14.30 -5.69 -3.14
CA ARG A 121 14.48 -6.51 -1.94
C ARG A 121 15.27 -5.73 -0.91
N GLU A 122 14.83 -5.80 0.33
CA GLU A 122 15.60 -5.31 1.45
C GLU A 122 16.96 -6.02 1.54
N ALA A 123 18.04 -5.23 1.57
CA ALA A 123 19.39 -5.75 1.75
C ALA A 123 19.49 -6.47 3.10
N PRO A 124 20.22 -7.60 3.18
CA PRO A 124 20.47 -8.24 4.44
C PRO A 124 21.15 -7.26 5.40
N LEU A 125 20.48 -6.96 6.52
CA LEU A 125 21.09 -6.27 7.64
C LEU A 125 21.90 -7.28 8.45
N ASN A 126 23.09 -6.88 8.93
CA ASN A 126 23.79 -7.66 9.96
C ASN A 126 22.88 -7.77 11.20
N GLU A 127 22.83 -8.94 11.85
CA GLU A 127 21.91 -9.33 12.94
C GLU A 127 21.80 -8.33 14.12
N ALA A 128 22.72 -7.38 14.22
CA ALA A 128 22.73 -6.31 15.21
C ALA A 128 21.80 -5.12 14.91
N HIS A 129 21.07 -5.09 13.78
CA HIS A 129 20.18 -3.98 13.44
C HIS A 129 18.72 -4.28 13.84
N PRO A 130 17.98 -3.28 14.35
CA PRO A 130 16.56 -3.43 14.63
C PRO A 130 15.78 -3.79 13.34
N PRO A 131 14.61 -4.46 13.46
CA PRO A 131 13.78 -4.81 12.32
C PRO A 131 13.45 -3.56 11.50
N SER A 132 13.62 -3.62 10.18
CA SER A 132 13.33 -2.48 9.33
C SER A 132 11.83 -2.23 9.21
N GLY A 133 11.47 -0.99 8.93
CA GLY A 133 10.08 -0.64 8.62
C GLY A 133 9.67 -1.01 7.19
N VAL A 134 10.56 -1.60 6.38
CA VAL A 134 10.34 -1.76 4.93
C VAL A 134 9.19 -2.71 4.60
N PRO A 135 9.08 -3.92 5.17
CA PRO A 135 7.95 -4.81 4.86
C PRO A 135 6.61 -4.13 5.19
N THR A 136 6.51 -3.49 6.36
CA THR A 136 5.29 -2.76 6.75
C THR A 136 5.02 -1.57 5.83
N ALA A 137 6.05 -0.85 5.40
CA ALA A 137 5.91 0.27 4.48
C ALA A 137 5.43 -0.18 3.09
N ILE A 138 5.96 -1.29 2.55
CA ILE A 138 5.54 -1.86 1.27
C ILE A 138 4.06 -2.25 1.33
N ARG A 139 3.64 -3.05 2.32
CA ARG A 139 2.24 -3.45 2.49
C ARG A 139 1.30 -2.25 2.57
N ARG A 140 1.68 -1.24 3.38
CA ARG A 140 0.87 -0.04 3.53
C ARG A 140 0.78 0.77 2.22
N LEU A 141 1.86 0.81 1.43
CA LEU A 141 1.83 1.46 0.12
C LEU A 141 0.95 0.70 -0.88
N ILE A 142 0.99 -0.63 -0.89
CA ILE A 142 0.10 -1.46 -1.70
C ILE A 142 -1.36 -1.18 -1.36
N GLU A 143 -1.72 -1.13 -0.07
CA GLU A 143 -3.08 -0.78 0.39
C GLU A 143 -3.52 0.62 -0.07
N ILE A 144 -2.66 1.62 0.13
CA ILE A 144 -2.94 3.02 -0.25
C ILE A 144 -3.12 3.11 -1.77
N ILE A 145 -2.22 2.51 -2.54
CA ILE A 145 -2.29 2.50 -4.00
C ILE A 145 -3.53 1.74 -4.48
N GLY A 146 -3.86 0.61 -3.86
CA GLY A 146 -5.10 -0.13 -4.08
C GLY A 146 -6.34 0.74 -3.93
N THR A 147 -6.42 1.50 -2.84
CA THR A 147 -7.53 2.42 -2.59
C THR A 147 -7.58 3.54 -3.64
N LEU A 148 -6.42 4.02 -4.10
CA LEU A 148 -6.34 5.08 -5.12
C LEU A 148 -6.79 4.61 -6.51
N VAL A 149 -6.57 3.34 -6.86
CA VAL A 149 -6.92 2.81 -8.19
C VAL A 149 -8.29 2.13 -8.23
N ASP A 150 -8.80 1.67 -7.09
CA ASP A 150 -10.13 1.07 -7.00
C ASP A 150 -11.23 2.14 -6.94
N SER A 151 -12.17 2.09 -7.88
CA SER A 151 -13.33 3.00 -7.94
C SER A 151 -14.36 2.81 -6.83
N SER A 152 -14.36 1.65 -6.15
CA SER A 152 -15.35 1.30 -5.15
C SER A 152 -14.96 1.67 -3.71
N MET A 153 -13.68 1.90 -3.44
CA MET A 153 -13.16 2.06 -2.06
C MET A 153 -12.93 3.52 -1.63
N VAL A 154 -13.53 4.50 -2.30
CA VAL A 154 -13.19 5.91 -2.07
C VAL A 154 -13.96 6.50 -0.89
N GLY A 155 -13.25 6.77 0.20
CA GLY A 155 -13.69 7.66 1.26
C GLY A 155 -12.80 8.92 1.35
N PRO A 156 -13.34 10.09 1.74
CA PRO A 156 -12.57 11.33 1.99
C PRO A 156 -11.52 11.20 3.11
N ASP A 157 -11.43 10.05 3.77
CA ASP A 157 -10.55 9.79 4.90
C ASP A 157 -9.12 9.39 4.51
N LEU A 158 -8.85 9.00 3.25
CA LEU A 158 -7.49 8.64 2.83
C LEU A 158 -6.52 9.83 2.99
N ALA A 159 -6.94 11.03 2.58
CA ALA A 159 -6.16 12.25 2.73
C ALA A 159 -5.90 12.64 4.20
N ARG A 160 -6.74 12.16 5.13
CA ARG A 160 -6.59 12.41 6.57
C ARG A 160 -5.65 11.41 7.25
N THR A 161 -5.49 10.24 6.66
CA THR A 161 -4.76 9.11 7.27
C THR A 161 -3.37 8.88 6.68
N VAL A 162 -3.08 9.44 5.51
CA VAL A 162 -1.78 9.31 4.84
C VAL A 162 -0.93 10.56 5.04
N ASP A 163 0.36 10.36 5.37
CA ASP A 163 1.33 11.45 5.51
C ASP A 163 1.43 12.29 4.23
N LYS A 164 1.39 13.63 4.37
CA LYS A 164 1.40 14.57 3.22
C LYS A 164 2.61 14.38 2.29
N ARG A 165 3.76 13.95 2.81
CA ARG A 165 4.97 13.70 2.00
C ARG A 165 4.81 12.46 1.13
N VAL A 166 4.09 11.46 1.64
CA VAL A 166 3.73 10.24 0.92
C VAL A 166 2.73 10.58 -0.17
N LEU A 167 1.67 11.34 0.14
CA LEU A 167 0.71 11.83 -0.86
C LEU A 167 1.41 12.60 -2.00
N LYS A 168 2.33 13.51 -1.67
CA LYS A 168 3.10 14.26 -2.68
C LYS A 168 3.94 13.37 -3.59
N GLU A 169 4.56 12.31 -3.04
CA GLU A 169 5.32 11.38 -3.88
C GLU A 169 4.41 10.48 -4.70
N LEU A 170 3.24 10.09 -4.18
CA LEU A 170 2.24 9.35 -4.95
C LEU A 170 1.79 10.18 -6.16
N THR A 171 1.62 11.51 -6.02
CA THR A 171 1.32 12.38 -7.16
C THR A 171 2.42 12.32 -8.23
N VAL A 172 3.69 12.27 -7.84
CA VAL A 172 4.82 12.13 -8.76
C VAL A 172 4.81 10.76 -9.44
N PHE A 173 4.65 9.69 -8.67
CA PHE A 173 4.61 8.32 -9.18
C PHE A 173 3.47 8.13 -10.20
N PHE A 174 2.25 8.50 -9.85
CA PHE A 174 1.09 8.42 -10.74
C PHE A 174 1.23 9.36 -11.95
N GLY A 175 1.85 10.53 -11.80
CA GLY A 175 2.15 11.42 -12.92
C GLY A 175 3.08 10.78 -13.95
N ILE A 176 4.17 10.14 -13.50
CA ILE A 176 5.11 9.44 -14.38
C ILE A 176 4.40 8.35 -15.19
N LEU A 177 3.52 7.58 -14.53
CA LEU A 177 2.78 6.48 -15.16
C LEU A 177 1.72 6.99 -16.14
N ASP A 178 0.94 8.00 -15.76
CA ASP A 178 -0.12 8.58 -16.59
C ASP A 178 0.46 9.27 -17.83
N ASP A 179 1.54 10.03 -17.67
CA ASP A 179 2.23 10.71 -18.79
C ASP A 179 2.72 9.69 -19.84
N ALA A 180 3.10 8.48 -19.41
CA ALA A 180 3.52 7.38 -20.28
C ALA A 180 2.37 6.45 -20.70
N LYS A 181 1.14 6.72 -20.26
CA LYS A 181 -0.03 5.83 -20.45
C LYS A 181 0.28 4.38 -20.05
N ALA A 182 1.00 4.22 -18.94
CA ALA A 182 1.46 2.95 -18.44
C ALA A 182 0.41 2.28 -17.54
N SER A 183 0.38 0.96 -17.58
CA SER A 183 -0.21 0.10 -16.57
C SER A 183 0.90 -0.43 -15.67
N PHE A 184 0.56 -0.81 -14.44
CA PHE A 184 1.53 -1.38 -13.51
C PHE A 184 0.95 -2.55 -12.72
N TRP A 185 1.87 -3.33 -12.15
CA TRP A 185 1.59 -4.39 -11.21
C TRP A 185 2.56 -4.30 -10.03
N LEU A 186 2.02 -4.24 -8.81
CA LEU A 186 2.75 -4.28 -7.55
C LEU A 186 2.37 -5.54 -6.80
N MET A 187 3.36 -6.29 -6.32
CA MET A 187 3.13 -7.52 -5.57
C MET A 187 4.19 -7.69 -4.48
N ASP A 188 3.75 -7.95 -3.25
CA ASP A 188 4.60 -8.50 -2.18
C ASP A 188 4.06 -9.85 -1.67
N ASP A 189 4.63 -10.38 -0.59
CA ASP A 189 4.22 -11.65 0.02
C ASP A 189 2.80 -11.65 0.63
N GLY A 190 2.27 -10.48 0.95
CA GLY A 190 1.01 -10.26 1.64
C GLY A 190 -0.08 -9.59 0.80
N GLY A 191 0.24 -8.98 -0.33
CA GLY A 191 -0.74 -8.25 -1.14
C GLY A 191 -0.31 -7.94 -2.57
N GLU A 192 -1.30 -7.62 -3.38
CA GLU A 192 -1.14 -7.36 -4.81
C GLU A 192 -2.07 -6.20 -5.21
N VAL A 193 -1.58 -5.31 -6.06
CA VAL A 193 -2.40 -4.31 -6.74
C VAL A 193 -1.93 -4.13 -8.17
N SER A 194 -2.86 -4.13 -9.12
CA SER A 194 -2.60 -3.78 -10.51
C SER A 194 -3.51 -2.66 -10.95
N ALA A 195 -3.05 -1.85 -11.91
CA ALA A 195 -3.83 -0.78 -12.47
C ALA A 195 -3.53 -0.61 -13.96
N HIS A 196 -4.60 -0.55 -14.75
CA HIS A 196 -4.53 -0.15 -16.14
C HIS A 196 -4.41 1.37 -16.28
N ALA A 197 -4.00 1.86 -17.46
CA ALA A 197 -3.77 3.29 -17.71
C ALA A 197 -4.94 4.20 -17.30
N GLU A 198 -6.19 3.75 -17.45
CA GLU A 198 -7.35 4.51 -16.98
C GLU A 198 -7.41 4.61 -15.45
N ALA A 199 -7.19 3.51 -14.73
CA ALA A 199 -7.17 3.49 -13.27
C ALA A 199 -5.99 4.30 -12.71
N VAL A 200 -4.85 4.33 -13.42
CA VAL A 200 -3.72 5.22 -13.12
C VAL A 200 -4.14 6.69 -13.21
N ARG A 201 -4.78 7.08 -14.33
CA ARG A 201 -5.29 8.45 -14.50
C ARG A 201 -6.31 8.83 -13.43
N GLN A 202 -7.22 7.92 -13.07
CA GLN A 202 -8.18 8.14 -11.99
C GLN A 202 -7.47 8.33 -10.64
N GLY A 203 -6.49 7.49 -10.31
CA GLY A 203 -5.68 7.62 -9.10
C GLY A 203 -4.93 8.95 -9.03
N ARG A 204 -4.38 9.41 -10.16
CA ARG A 204 -3.76 10.74 -10.30
C ARG A 204 -4.76 11.86 -9.97
N ASN A 205 -5.95 11.83 -10.59
CA ASN A 205 -6.97 12.86 -10.39
C ASN A 205 -7.40 12.95 -8.92
N ARG A 206 -7.59 11.79 -8.26
CA ARG A 206 -7.91 11.75 -6.82
C ARG A 206 -6.82 12.37 -5.96
N LEU A 207 -5.55 12.15 -6.28
CA LEU A 207 -4.44 12.78 -5.57
C LEU A 207 -4.41 14.30 -5.74
N VAL A 208 -4.83 14.82 -6.90
CA VAL A 208 -5.00 16.26 -7.13
C VAL A 208 -6.12 16.80 -6.24
N GLU A 209 -7.28 16.15 -6.23
CA GLU A 209 -8.41 16.52 -5.36
C GLU A 209 -7.98 16.54 -3.88
N TYR A 210 -7.27 15.52 -3.39
CA TYR A 210 -6.76 15.49 -2.03
C TYR A 210 -5.75 16.61 -1.72
N GLY A 211 -4.95 17.01 -2.71
CA GLY A 211 -4.04 18.15 -2.61
C GLY A 211 -4.79 19.48 -2.41
N GLU A 212 -5.89 19.66 -3.14
CA GLU A 212 -6.76 20.84 -3.03
C GLU A 212 -7.49 20.87 -1.67
N PHE A 213 -8.00 19.74 -1.19
CA PHE A 213 -8.63 19.65 0.14
C PHE A 213 -7.64 19.96 1.29
N SER A 214 -6.35 19.65 1.12
CA SER A 214 -5.32 19.97 2.14
C SER A 214 -4.98 21.46 2.22
N LEU A 215 -5.25 22.23 1.15
CA LEU A 215 -5.00 23.67 1.07
C LEU A 215 -6.27 24.51 1.35
N GLY A 216 -7.46 23.96 1.11
CA GLY A 216 -8.75 24.64 1.34
C GLY A 216 -9.24 24.64 2.80
N GLY A 217 -8.63 23.86 3.69
CA GLY A 217 -9.12 23.64 5.07
C GLY A 217 -8.98 24.80 6.06
N SER A 218 -8.31 25.91 5.70
CA SER A 218 -8.13 27.06 6.62
C SER A 218 -9.04 28.25 6.34
N ALA A 219 -9.77 28.30 5.23
CA ALA A 219 -10.53 29.51 4.87
C ALA A 219 -11.95 29.58 5.45
N SER A 220 -12.55 28.45 5.86
CA SER A 220 -13.99 28.41 6.19
C SER A 220 -14.33 28.42 7.69
N GLN A 221 -13.36 28.44 8.60
CA GLN A 221 -13.63 28.48 10.05
C GLN A 221 -13.49 29.86 10.71
N GLN A 222 -13.10 30.91 9.98
CA GLN A 222 -12.94 32.25 10.56
C GLN A 222 -14.18 33.18 10.50
N HIS A 223 -15.27 32.77 9.82
CA HIS A 223 -16.46 33.62 9.70
C HIS A 223 -17.57 33.39 10.75
N HIS A 224 -17.32 32.61 11.81
CA HIS A 224 -18.32 32.38 12.87
C HIS A 224 -17.93 32.85 14.28
N ARG A 225 -16.85 33.65 14.41
CA ARG A 225 -16.39 34.13 15.73
C ARG A 225 -16.33 35.66 15.91
N VAL A 226 -17.10 36.44 15.15
CA VAL A 226 -17.11 37.92 15.28
C VAL A 226 -18.50 38.53 15.55
N HIS A 227 -19.56 37.74 15.78
CA HIS A 227 -20.90 38.30 16.08
C HIS A 227 -21.48 38.02 17.47
N ARG A 228 -20.65 37.73 18.48
CA ARG A 228 -21.08 37.71 19.89
C ARG A 228 -20.12 38.47 20.81
N GLN A 229 -19.90 39.74 20.52
CA GLN A 229 -19.37 40.70 21.49
C GLN A 229 -19.84 42.10 21.07
N GLY A 230 -21.03 42.49 21.51
CA GLY A 230 -21.58 43.78 21.12
C GLY A 230 -23.01 44.08 21.57
N GLN A 231 -23.57 43.36 22.54
CA GLN A 231 -24.85 43.74 23.16
C GLN A 231 -24.85 43.30 24.63
N ARG A 232 -24.28 44.13 25.49
CA ARG A 232 -24.63 44.26 26.92
C ARG A 232 -23.82 45.40 27.54
N ALA A 233 -24.20 46.61 27.18
CA ALA A 233 -24.03 47.79 28.01
C ALA A 233 -25.18 48.73 27.67
N GLN A 234 -25.74 49.37 28.70
CA GLN A 234 -26.84 50.36 28.66
C GLN A 234 -28.25 49.78 28.83
N HIS A 235 -28.68 49.62 30.09
CA HIS A 235 -29.72 50.46 30.68
C HIS A 235 -29.91 50.13 32.17
N HIS A 236 -29.41 51.01 33.04
CA HIS A 236 -30.02 51.39 34.33
C HIS A 236 -30.13 52.91 34.26
N PRO A 237 -31.30 53.47 34.59
CA PRO A 237 -31.60 53.80 35.98
C PRO A 237 -32.77 52.98 36.55
#